data_AF-A0A0H5CA30-F1
#
_entry.id   AF-A0A0H5CA30-F1
#
_cell.length_a   1.000
_cell.length_b   1.000
_cell.length_c   1.000
_cell.angle_alpha   90.00
_cell.angle_beta   90.00
_cell.angle_gamma   90.00
#
_symmetry.space_group_name_H-M   'P 1'
#
loop_
_entity.id
_entity.type
_entity.pdbx_description
1 polymer ?
#
loop_
_entity_poly.entity_id
_entity_poly.type
_entity_poly.pdbx_seq_one_letter_code
_entity_poly.pdbx_strand_id
1 'polypeptide(L)'
;MSSNHAQVPSMLMSPKKARRISAKPTIITPYYSEKLFGSSIGNRTTLLPTYREIGPPDLVHLSTSNRASQKEDGQYHYITGIDLSSTVAPQAYIQMLSLPLDVSVKHPAIFTYCSFNSFSKCDVRIKIECPEAEQGQFQLTVLPADRFQKTSRG
;
A
#
# COMPACT_ATOMS: atom_id res chain seq x y z
N MET A 1 59.95 -43.93 27.69
CA MET A 1 59.19 -42.73 28.06
C MET A 1 58.88 -41.95 26.79
N SER A 2 57.67 -41.39 26.71
CA SER A 2 57.15 -40.49 25.66
C SER A 2 56.76 -41.18 24.35
N SER A 3 55.56 -41.01 23.79
CA SER A 3 54.30 -40.41 24.24
C SER A 3 53.28 -40.78 23.14
N ASN A 4 52.25 -41.55 23.47
CA ASN A 4 51.15 -41.84 22.55
C ASN A 4 50.38 -40.53 22.29
N HIS A 5 50.52 -39.97 21.09
CA HIS A 5 49.63 -38.91 20.61
C HIS A 5 48.26 -39.52 20.31
N ALA A 6 47.33 -39.40 21.25
CA ALA A 6 45.92 -39.68 21.00
C ALA A 6 45.36 -38.62 20.05
N GLN A 7 45.02 -39.03 18.84
CA GLN A 7 44.30 -38.19 17.87
C GLN A 7 42.86 -38.03 18.37
N VAL A 8 42.54 -36.86 18.91
CA VAL A 8 41.15 -36.50 19.29
C VAL A 8 40.35 -36.28 18.01
N PRO A 9 39.25 -37.00 17.76
CA PRO A 9 38.39 -36.70 16.61
C PRO A 9 37.74 -35.34 16.83
N SER A 10 38.07 -34.36 15.98
CA SER A 10 37.33 -33.10 15.92
C SER A 10 35.95 -33.39 15.33
N MET A 11 34.98 -33.67 16.19
CA MET A 11 33.57 -33.58 15.80
C MET A 11 33.20 -32.11 15.62
N LEU A 12 33.63 -31.54 14.50
CA LEU A 12 33.07 -30.31 13.98
C LEU A 12 31.63 -30.66 13.55
N MET A 13 30.68 -30.45 14.46
CA MET A 13 29.26 -30.44 14.15
C MET A 13 29.06 -29.55 12.92
N SER A 14 28.65 -30.13 11.80
CA SER A 14 28.22 -29.36 10.64
C SER A 14 27.16 -28.36 11.12
N PRO A 15 27.22 -27.07 10.75
CA PRO A 15 26.21 -26.12 11.18
C PRO A 15 24.85 -26.66 10.71
N LYS A 16 23.96 -26.94 11.68
CA LYS A 16 22.57 -27.31 11.39
C LYS A 16 22.05 -26.24 10.45
N LYS A 17 21.68 -26.63 9.22
CA LYS A 17 21.21 -25.74 8.16
C LYS A 17 20.12 -24.85 8.78
N ALA A 18 20.47 -23.60 9.06
CA ALA A 18 19.55 -22.66 9.70
C ALA A 18 18.30 -22.64 8.83
N ARG A 19 17.16 -23.02 9.43
CA ARG A 19 15.87 -23.02 8.75
C ARG A 19 15.60 -21.56 8.40
N ARG A 20 15.89 -21.19 7.14
CA ARG A 20 15.65 -19.85 6.60
C ARG A 20 14.16 -19.60 6.80
N ILE A 21 13.81 -18.74 7.76
CA ILE A 21 12.45 -18.21 7.86
C ILE A 21 12.32 -17.27 6.66
N SER A 22 11.98 -17.86 5.52
CA SER A 22 11.84 -17.18 4.23
C SER A 22 10.44 -16.56 4.10
N ALA A 23 9.84 -16.10 5.20
CA ALA A 23 8.59 -15.38 5.15
C ALA A 23 8.94 -13.92 4.87
N LYS A 24 8.50 -13.38 3.73
CA LYS A 24 8.58 -11.95 3.48
C LYS A 24 7.84 -11.23 4.62
N PRO A 25 8.41 -10.15 5.20
CA PRO A 25 7.70 -9.38 6.21
C PRO A 25 6.37 -8.91 5.60
N THR A 26 5.27 -9.24 6.28
CA THR A 26 3.92 -8.98 5.79
C THR A 26 3.19 -8.18 6.84
N ILE A 27 2.69 -7.00 6.48
CA ILE A 27 1.72 -6.30 7.30
C ILE A 27 0.36 -6.97 7.04
N ILE A 28 -0.29 -7.44 8.09
CA ILE A 28 -1.69 -7.85 8.02
C ILE A 28 -2.53 -6.62 8.32
N THR A 29 -3.28 -6.15 7.32
CA THR A 29 -4.28 -5.11 7.49
C THR A 29 -5.67 -5.70 7.24
N PRO A 30 -6.70 -5.30 8.00
CA PRO A 30 -8.06 -5.67 7.65
C PRO A 30 -8.41 -4.97 6.35
N TYR A 31 -8.82 -5.71 5.33
CA TYR A 31 -9.25 -5.15 4.05
C TYR A 31 -10.67 -5.58 3.71
N TYR A 32 -11.31 -4.79 2.87
CA TYR A 32 -12.60 -5.10 2.27
C TYR A 32 -12.45 -5.22 0.75
N SER A 33 -12.97 -6.30 0.17
CA SER A 33 -13.01 -6.50 -1.29
C SER A 33 -14.21 -5.80 -1.91
N GLU A 34 -13.97 -4.96 -2.91
CA GLU A 34 -15.03 -4.21 -3.58
C GLU A 34 -15.94 -5.13 -4.40
N LYS A 35 -17.26 -4.90 -4.32
CA LYS A 35 -18.23 -5.58 -5.19
C LYS A 35 -18.20 -5.04 -6.62
N LEU A 36 -17.94 -3.74 -6.74
CA LEU A 36 -17.74 -3.03 -8.00
C LEU A 36 -16.40 -2.31 -7.90
N PHE A 37 -15.50 -2.62 -8.82
CA PHE A 37 -14.18 -2.01 -8.87
C PHE A 37 -14.26 -0.48 -8.86
N GLY A 38 -13.46 0.15 -8.00
CA GLY A 38 -13.37 1.60 -7.84
C GLY A 38 -14.51 2.23 -7.02
N SER A 39 -15.43 1.43 -6.47
CA SER A 39 -16.58 1.95 -5.71
C SER A 39 -16.17 2.70 -4.44
N SER A 40 -15.10 2.33 -3.75
CA SER A 40 -14.62 3.04 -2.55
C SER A 40 -14.17 4.48 -2.86
N ILE A 41 -13.31 4.65 -3.86
CA ILE A 41 -12.85 5.95 -4.34
C ILE A 41 -14.02 6.74 -4.94
N GLY A 42 -14.89 6.09 -5.71
CA GLY A 42 -16.10 6.69 -6.29
C GLY A 42 -17.01 7.26 -5.20
N ASN A 43 -17.38 6.43 -4.23
CA ASN A 43 -18.23 6.83 -3.10
C ASN A 43 -17.60 7.94 -2.27
N ARG A 44 -16.29 7.87 -1.99
CA ARG A 44 -15.56 8.95 -1.31
C ARG A 44 -15.64 10.27 -2.09
N THR A 45 -15.53 10.22 -3.42
CA THR A 45 -15.65 11.40 -4.29
C THR A 45 -17.07 11.97 -4.27
N THR A 46 -18.09 11.11 -4.35
CA THR A 46 -19.50 11.51 -4.31
C THR A 46 -19.88 12.15 -2.97
N LEU A 47 -19.34 11.62 -1.87
CA LEU A 47 -19.60 12.11 -0.52
C LEU A 47 -18.74 13.32 -0.15
N LEU A 48 -17.72 13.66 -0.93
CA LEU A 48 -16.76 14.73 -0.62
C LEU A 48 -17.42 16.08 -0.27
N PRO A 49 -18.48 16.56 -0.97
CA PRO A 49 -19.16 17.82 -0.62
C PRO A 49 -19.89 17.77 0.73
N THR A 50 -20.16 16.57 1.25
CA THR A 50 -20.93 16.36 2.48
C THR A 50 -20.06 16.30 3.72
N TYR A 51 -18.74 16.16 3.58
CA TYR A 51 -17.83 16.03 4.72
C TYR A 51 -17.77 17.31 5.55
N ARG A 52 -18.03 17.15 6.85
CA ARG A 52 -18.01 18.22 7.85
C ARG A 52 -16.87 17.98 8.83
N GLU A 53 -16.53 19.02 9.58
CA GLU A 53 -15.54 18.94 10.66
C GLU A 53 -14.22 18.36 10.14
N ILE A 54 -13.69 17.33 10.81
CA ILE A 54 -12.44 16.64 10.48
C ILE A 54 -12.53 15.76 9.22
N GLY A 55 -13.74 15.43 8.75
CA GLY A 55 -13.96 14.54 7.61
C GLY A 55 -13.75 13.05 7.92
N PRO A 56 -13.70 12.19 6.89
CA PRO A 56 -13.54 10.75 7.05
C PRO A 56 -12.09 10.38 7.41
N PRO A 57 -11.87 9.15 7.94
CA PRO A 57 -10.53 8.56 7.99
C PRO A 57 -9.85 8.52 6.61
N ASP A 58 -8.54 8.33 6.62
CA ASP A 58 -7.79 8.11 5.39
C ASP A 58 -8.19 6.76 4.78
N LEU A 59 -8.26 6.73 3.46
CA LEU A 59 -8.64 5.56 2.67
C LEU A 59 -7.43 5.10 1.87
N VAL A 60 -7.09 3.82 1.94
CA VAL A 60 -6.10 3.21 1.06
C VAL A 60 -6.82 2.21 0.17
N HIS A 61 -6.73 2.42 -1.14
CA HIS A 61 -7.30 1.53 -2.15
C HIS A 61 -6.18 0.85 -2.92
N LEU A 62 -6.34 -0.44 -3.18
CA LEU A 62 -5.49 -1.30 -3.99
C LEU A 62 -6.29 -1.74 -5.22
N SER A 63 -5.76 -1.47 -6.39
CA SER A 63 -6.22 -2.02 -7.67
C SER A 63 -5.24 -3.07 -8.17
N THR A 64 -5.73 -4.25 -8.50
CA THR A 64 -4.94 -5.33 -9.11
C THR A 64 -5.64 -5.88 -10.33
N SER A 65 -4.87 -6.22 -11.37
CA SER A 65 -5.41 -6.91 -12.55
C SER A 65 -5.37 -8.43 -12.32
N ASN A 66 -6.52 -9.08 -12.48
CA ASN A 66 -6.64 -10.52 -12.39
C ASN A 66 -6.25 -11.18 -13.71
N ARG A 67 -5.13 -11.91 -13.71
CA ARG A 67 -4.56 -12.57 -14.89
C ARG A 67 -5.53 -13.54 -15.58
N ALA A 68 -6.39 -14.22 -14.82
CA ALA A 68 -7.26 -15.27 -15.35
C ALA A 68 -8.55 -14.71 -15.97
N SER A 69 -9.10 -13.64 -15.39
CA SER A 69 -10.39 -13.08 -15.81
C SER A 69 -10.26 -11.82 -16.67
N GLN A 70 -9.06 -11.25 -16.80
CA GLN A 70 -8.81 -9.93 -17.39
C GLN A 70 -9.66 -8.82 -16.75
N LYS A 71 -10.10 -9.02 -15.51
CA LYS A 71 -10.87 -8.04 -14.73
C LYS A 71 -9.98 -7.33 -13.74
N GLU A 72 -10.36 -6.11 -13.40
CA GLU A 72 -9.75 -5.35 -12.32
C GLU A 72 -10.48 -5.66 -11.02
N ASP A 73 -9.69 -6.04 -10.01
CA ASP A 73 -10.15 -6.30 -8.66
C ASP A 73 -9.70 -5.14 -7.75
N GLY A 74 -10.56 -4.75 -6.83
CA GLY A 74 -10.33 -3.64 -5.92
C GLY A 74 -10.47 -4.07 -4.46
N GLN A 75 -9.53 -3.63 -3.63
CA GLN A 75 -9.58 -3.81 -2.18
C GLN A 75 -9.28 -2.49 -1.51
N TYR A 76 -9.83 -2.26 -0.32
CA TYR A 76 -9.50 -1.06 0.43
C TYR A 76 -9.58 -1.28 1.93
N HIS A 77 -8.96 -0.37 2.66
CA HIS A 77 -9.06 -0.27 4.10
C HIS A 77 -8.96 1.18 4.55
N TYR A 78 -9.43 1.44 5.76
CA TYR A 78 -9.30 2.74 6.41
C TYR A 78 -8.12 2.73 7.37
N ILE A 79 -7.45 3.86 7.48
CA ILE A 79 -6.31 4.06 8.38
C ILE A 79 -6.32 5.48 8.96
N THR A 80 -5.65 5.65 10.09
CA THR A 80 -5.39 6.94 10.74
C THR A 80 -3.97 6.94 11.30
N GLY A 81 -3.36 8.11 11.44
CA GLY A 81 -2.08 8.27 12.15
C GLY A 81 -0.82 8.11 11.29
N ILE A 82 -0.96 8.02 9.97
CA ILE A 82 0.18 8.21 9.06
C ILE A 82 0.54 9.70 9.02
N ASP A 83 1.84 10.01 9.12
CA ASP A 83 2.32 11.37 8.97
C ASP A 83 2.20 11.81 7.49
N LEU A 84 1.46 12.89 7.25
CA LEU A 84 1.24 13.47 5.92
C LEU A 84 2.02 14.76 5.70
N SER A 85 2.98 15.08 6.56
CA SER A 85 3.92 16.21 6.37
C SER A 85 4.74 16.07 5.08
N SER A 86 4.93 14.84 4.60
CA SER A 86 5.55 14.49 3.32
C SER A 86 4.91 13.23 2.73
N THR A 87 5.19 12.95 1.46
CA THR A 87 4.72 11.72 0.81
C THR A 87 5.49 10.47 1.24
N VAL A 88 6.61 10.62 1.94
CA VAL A 88 7.51 9.53 2.31
C VAL A 88 6.82 8.49 3.19
N ALA A 89 6.09 8.91 4.21
CA ALA A 89 5.42 7.98 5.12
C ALA A 89 4.26 7.20 4.44
N PRO A 90 3.37 7.83 3.65
CA PRO A 90 2.41 7.11 2.80
C PRO A 90 3.07 6.14 1.82
N GLN A 91 4.18 6.55 1.18
CA GLN A 91 4.92 5.71 0.25
C GLN A 91 5.52 4.49 0.96
N ALA A 92 6.20 4.68 2.09
CA ALA A 92 6.75 3.59 2.87
C ALA A 92 5.66 2.61 3.33
N TYR A 93 4.51 3.12 3.75
CA TYR A 93 3.37 2.28 4.11
C TYR A 93 2.88 1.44 2.92
N ILE A 94 2.70 2.04 1.75
CA ILE A 94 2.30 1.34 0.51
C ILE A 94 3.36 0.32 0.08
N GLN A 95 4.65 0.65 0.19
CA GLN A 95 5.74 -0.27 -0.12
C GLN A 95 5.71 -1.50 0.78
N MET A 96 5.40 -1.35 2.07
CA MET A 96 5.23 -2.49 2.96
C MET A 96 4.00 -3.35 2.59
N LEU A 97 2.91 -2.73 2.13
CA LEU A 97 1.71 -3.45 1.65
C LEU A 97 1.95 -4.19 0.32
N SER A 98 2.90 -3.76 -0.50
CA SER A 98 3.19 -4.39 -1.80
C SER A 98 4.10 -5.62 -1.70
N LEU A 99 4.91 -5.74 -0.63
CA LEU A 99 5.81 -6.88 -0.39
C LEU A 99 5.18 -8.28 -0.55
N PRO A 100 3.97 -8.56 -0.01
CA PRO A 100 3.33 -9.86 -0.17
C PRO A 100 2.70 -10.08 -1.55
N LEU A 101 2.53 -9.04 -2.38
CA LEU A 101 1.84 -9.15 -3.66
C LEU A 101 2.76 -9.70 -4.76
N ASP A 102 2.20 -10.50 -5.68
CA ASP A 102 2.89 -10.96 -6.90
C ASP A 102 2.74 -9.93 -8.02
N VAL A 103 3.43 -8.79 -7.86
CA VAL A 103 3.40 -7.66 -8.80
C VAL A 103 4.53 -7.75 -9.83
N SER A 104 4.28 -7.30 -11.05
CA SER A 104 5.29 -7.23 -12.11
C SER A 104 5.05 -6.00 -12.99
N VAL A 105 6.05 -5.58 -13.77
CA VAL A 105 5.90 -4.43 -14.69
C VAL A 105 4.74 -4.60 -15.68
N LYS A 106 4.42 -5.84 -16.09
CA LYS A 106 3.30 -6.13 -16.99
C LYS A 106 1.94 -6.14 -16.28
N HIS A 107 1.94 -6.35 -14.97
CA HIS A 107 0.76 -6.46 -14.14
C HIS A 107 1.00 -5.69 -12.84
N PRO A 108 1.00 -4.35 -12.90
CA PRO A 108 1.24 -3.53 -11.74
C PRO A 108 0.05 -3.58 -10.78
N ALA A 109 0.34 -3.45 -9.49
CA ALA A 109 -0.64 -3.07 -8.48
C ALA A 109 -0.63 -1.54 -8.36
N ILE A 110 -1.81 -0.94 -8.29
CA ILE A 110 -1.94 0.51 -8.14
C ILE A 110 -2.54 0.78 -6.77
N PHE A 111 -1.81 1.54 -5.95
CA PHE A 111 -2.30 2.01 -4.66
C PHE A 111 -2.72 3.46 -4.76
N THR A 112 -3.83 3.81 -4.11
CA THR A 112 -4.28 5.20 -3.95
C THR A 112 -4.52 5.49 -2.47
N TYR A 113 -3.69 6.34 -1.88
CA TYR A 113 -3.87 6.88 -0.54
C TYR A 113 -4.70 8.17 -0.62
N CYS A 114 -5.84 8.23 0.04
CA CYS A 114 -6.71 9.41 0.09
C CYS A 114 -6.77 9.96 1.51
N SER A 115 -6.52 11.27 1.67
CA SER A 115 -6.69 11.98 2.93
C SER A 115 -7.47 13.27 2.74
N PHE A 116 -8.39 13.55 3.66
CA PHE A 116 -9.23 14.75 3.59
C PHE A 116 -8.60 15.88 4.40
N ASN A 117 -8.39 17.03 3.75
CA ASN A 117 -8.01 18.26 4.43
C ASN A 117 -9.25 19.08 4.76
N SER A 118 -9.55 19.19 6.06
CA SER A 118 -10.72 19.91 6.57
C SER A 118 -10.60 21.43 6.49
N PHE A 119 -9.39 21.98 6.42
CA PHE A 119 -9.15 23.43 6.32
C PHE A 119 -9.41 23.94 4.91
N SER A 120 -8.85 23.26 3.90
CA SER A 120 -9.02 23.62 2.49
C SER A 120 -10.20 22.90 1.81
N LYS A 121 -10.91 22.03 2.54
CA LYS A 121 -12.04 21.23 2.04
C LYS A 121 -11.70 20.51 0.73
N CYS A 122 -10.60 19.77 0.73
CA CYS A 122 -10.16 18.99 -0.42
C CYS A 122 -9.70 17.60 -0.01
N ASP A 123 -9.77 16.67 -0.97
CA ASP A 123 -9.28 15.31 -0.84
C ASP A 123 -7.93 15.21 -1.56
N VAL A 124 -6.86 15.02 -0.79
CA VAL A 124 -5.50 14.82 -1.29
C VAL A 124 -5.32 13.33 -1.58
N ARG A 125 -4.90 13.00 -2.80
CA ARG A 125 -4.74 11.63 -3.29
C ARG A 125 -3.32 11.40 -3.78
N ILE A 126 -2.65 10.39 -3.23
CA ILE A 126 -1.33 9.94 -3.64
C ILE A 126 -1.51 8.59 -4.33
N LYS A 127 -1.26 8.54 -5.64
CA LYS A 127 -1.32 7.31 -6.44
C LYS A 127 0.09 6.80 -6.70
N ILE A 128 0.32 5.52 -6.40
CA ILE A 128 1.60 4.84 -6.57
C ILE A 128 1.38 3.56 -7.36
N GLU A 129 2.25 3.30 -8.33
CA GLU A 129 2.26 2.06 -9.11
C GLU A 129 3.36 1.14 -8.59
N CYS A 130 3.06 -0.14 -8.38
CA CYS A 130 3.96 -1.14 -7.83
C CYS A 130 4.09 -2.34 -8.79
N PRO A 131 5.30 -2.78 -9.16
CA PRO A 131 6.59 -2.21 -8.79
C PRO A 131 6.79 -0.82 -9.41
N GLU A 132 7.36 0.11 -8.64
CA GLU A 132 7.67 1.46 -9.13
C GLU A 132 8.72 1.36 -10.25
N ALA A 133 8.54 2.11 -11.34
CA ALA A 133 9.55 2.17 -12.41
C ALA A 133 10.81 2.92 -11.95
N GLU A 134 10.63 3.91 -11.08
CA GLU A 134 11.68 4.68 -10.43
C GLU A 134 11.29 4.92 -8.97
N GLN A 135 12.27 4.84 -8.05
CA GLN A 135 12.03 5.07 -6.63
C GLN A 135 11.45 6.46 -6.40
N GLY A 136 10.30 6.51 -5.73
CA GLY A 136 9.67 7.77 -5.37
C GLY A 136 8.72 8.31 -6.45
N GLN A 137 8.41 7.53 -7.50
CA GLN A 137 7.43 7.95 -8.50
C GLN A 137 6.00 7.84 -7.93
N PHE A 138 5.29 8.96 -7.87
CA PHE A 138 3.89 9.03 -7.49
C PHE A 138 3.15 10.13 -8.25
N GLN A 139 1.83 10.00 -8.32
CA GLN A 139 0.94 11.06 -8.79
C GLN A 139 0.17 11.64 -7.61
N LEU A 140 0.42 12.92 -7.32
CA LEU A 140 -0.34 13.69 -6.33
C LEU A 140 -1.49 14.41 -7.03
N THR A 141 -2.71 14.21 -6.53
CA THR A 141 -3.92 14.90 -7.02
C THR A 141 -4.66 15.52 -5.86
N VAL A 142 -5.07 16.77 -5.99
CA VAL A 142 -5.94 17.45 -5.02
C VAL A 142 -7.32 17.63 -5.63
N LEU A 143 -8.34 17.09 -4.99
CA LEU A 143 -9.73 17.22 -5.42
C LEU A 143 -10.50 18.15 -4.48
N PRO A 144 -10.88 19.35 -4.95
CA PRO A 144 -11.73 20.25 -4.18
C PRO A 144 -13.13 19.66 -3.95
N ALA A 145 -13.70 19.88 -2.77
CA ALA A 145 -15.07 19.45 -2.45
C ALA A 145 -16.15 20.20 -3.26
N ASP A 146 -15.82 21.37 -3.79
CA ASP A 146 -16.72 22.22 -4.58
C ASP A 146 -16.64 21.95 -6.10
N ARG A 147 -15.88 20.93 -6.56
CA ARG A 147 -15.60 20.70 -7.99
C ARG A 147 -16.86 20.68 -8.88
N PHE A 148 -18.00 20.21 -8.37
CA PHE A 148 -19.27 20.18 -9.12
C PHE A 148 -20.04 21.51 -9.16
N GLN A 149 -19.72 22.48 -8.32
CA GLN A 149 -20.40 23.79 -8.33
C GLN A 149 -19.82 24.77 -9.37
N LYS A 150 -18.61 24.53 -9.86
CA LYS A 150 -17.98 25.39 -10.88
C LYS A 150 -18.50 25.15 -12.30
N THR A 151 -18.98 23.96 -12.63
CA THR A 151 -19.46 23.61 -13.98
C THR A 151 -20.90 24.07 -14.27
N SER A 152 -21.61 24.62 -13.28
CA SER A 152 -22.99 25.10 -13.42
C SER A 152 -23.12 26.63 -13.38
N ARG A 153 -22.01 27.37 -13.49
CA ARG A 153 -21.97 28.84 -13.55
C ARG A 153 -21.28 29.34 -14.83
N GLY A 154 -21.66 28.77 -15.96
CA GLY A 154 -21.24 29.19 -17.29
C GLY A 154 -22.44 29.41 -18.19
#